data_AF-A0A534P443-F1
#
_entry.id   AF-A0A534P443-F1
#
_cell.length_a   1.000
_cell.length_b   1.000
_cell.length_c   1.000
_cell.angle_alpha   90.00
_cell.angle_beta   90.00
_cell.angle_gamma   90.00
#
_symmetry.space_group_name_H-M   'P 1'
#
loop_
_entity.id
_entity.type
_entity.pdbx_description
1 polymer ?
#
loop_
_entity_poly.entity_id
_entity_poly.type
_entity_poly.pdbx_seq_one_letter_code
_entity_poly.pdbx_strand_id
1 'polypeptide(L)'
;MKTILANGTWGGTGLSVTVSSTGADVEFDCAHGRIEGTIHLGKTGSFDVKGTFAPEHGGPILRDEDAAAYGARYKGRVAGDTMTVTVLQGTTKIGPFRIKRGARPILRKCR
;
A
#
# COMPACT_ATOMS: atom_id res chain seq x y z
N MET A 1 13.61 17.17 -11.21
CA MET A 1 13.89 15.76 -10.83
C MET A 1 12.63 15.12 -10.30
N LYS A 2 12.36 13.85 -10.64
CA LYS A 2 11.35 13.01 -9.97
C LYS A 2 11.99 12.48 -8.69
N THR A 3 11.42 12.77 -7.53
CA THR A 3 11.90 12.25 -6.25
C THR A 3 11.44 10.80 -6.10
N ILE A 4 12.27 9.91 -5.58
CA ILE A 4 11.87 8.52 -5.30
C ILE A 4 11.28 8.46 -3.89
N LEU A 5 10.20 7.70 -3.71
CA LEU A 5 9.67 7.43 -2.37
C LEU A 5 10.72 6.71 -1.54
N ALA A 6 11.10 7.28 -0.40
CA ALA A 6 12.17 6.70 0.38
C ALA A 6 11.75 5.37 1.05
N ASN A 7 12.68 4.43 0.99
CA ASN A 7 12.57 3.04 1.42
C ASN A 7 12.29 2.91 2.92
N GLY A 8 11.91 1.70 3.31
CA GLY A 8 11.59 1.31 4.68
C GLY A 8 10.09 1.31 4.96
N THR A 9 9.75 1.12 6.23
CA THR A 9 8.37 0.99 6.67
C THR A 9 7.69 2.35 6.83
N TRP A 10 6.45 2.42 6.37
CA TRP A 10 5.51 3.50 6.60
C TRP A 10 4.29 2.91 7.30
N GLY A 11 4.07 3.29 8.54
CA GLY A 11 3.02 2.71 9.38
C GLY A 11 1.99 3.73 9.84
N GLY A 12 0.76 3.26 10.02
CA GLY A 12 -0.32 3.99 10.66
C GLY A 12 -1.47 3.05 11.02
N THR A 13 -2.62 3.61 11.36
CA THR A 13 -3.82 2.83 11.63
C THR A 13 -4.40 2.26 10.34
N GLY A 14 -4.62 0.94 10.30
CA GLY A 14 -5.26 0.24 9.20
C GLY A 14 -4.41 0.04 7.94
N LEU A 15 -3.15 0.49 7.95
CA LEU A 15 -2.23 0.35 6.83
C LEU A 15 -0.76 0.29 7.26
N SER A 16 -0.04 -0.67 6.70
CA SER A 16 1.42 -0.76 6.69
C SER A 16 1.91 -0.81 5.24
N VAL A 17 2.98 -0.07 4.94
CA VAL A 17 3.64 -0.12 3.63
C VAL A 17 5.14 -0.30 3.85
N THR A 18 5.72 -1.36 3.28
CA THR A 18 7.16 -1.58 3.29
C THR A 18 7.71 -1.29 1.90
N VAL A 19 8.42 -0.18 1.76
CA VAL A 19 8.96 0.30 0.47
C VAL A 19 10.37 -0.23 0.25
N SER A 20 10.62 -0.79 -0.92
CA SER A 20 11.93 -1.22 -1.40
C SER A 20 12.35 -0.41 -2.64
N SER A 21 13.56 -0.65 -3.15
CA SER A 21 14.00 -0.07 -4.42
C SER A 21 13.17 -0.52 -5.62
N THR A 22 12.54 -1.69 -5.54
CA THR A 22 11.85 -2.36 -6.65
C THR A 22 10.33 -2.39 -6.50
N GLY A 23 9.76 -1.80 -5.44
CA GLY A 23 8.33 -1.86 -5.20
C GLY A 23 7.94 -1.52 -3.79
N ALA A 24 6.74 -1.98 -3.39
CA ALA A 24 6.31 -1.95 -2.01
C ALA A 24 5.35 -3.11 -1.71
N ASP A 25 5.48 -3.67 -0.52
CA ASP A 25 4.48 -4.58 0.05
C ASP A 25 3.52 -3.79 0.94
N VAL A 26 2.24 -4.05 0.79
CA VAL A 26 1.15 -3.30 1.45
C VAL A 26 0.31 -4.27 2.26
N GLU A 27 0.07 -3.92 3.51
CA GLU A 27 -0.72 -4.73 4.44
C GLU A 27 -1.83 -3.88 5.05
N PHE A 28 -3.05 -4.39 5.02
CA PHE A 28 -4.25 -3.79 5.59
C PHE A 28 -4.74 -4.64 6.77
N ASP A 29 -5.82 -4.17 7.40
CA ASP A 29 -6.53 -4.93 8.43
C ASP A 29 -6.98 -6.31 7.93
N CYS A 30 -7.47 -6.43 6.69
CA CYS A 30 -8.05 -7.67 6.17
C CYS A 30 -7.74 -7.89 4.70
N ALA A 31 -6.58 -7.41 4.25
CA ALA A 31 -6.14 -7.51 2.88
C ALA A 31 -4.62 -7.31 2.83
N HIS A 32 -4.04 -7.70 1.71
CA HIS A 32 -2.68 -7.36 1.35
C HIS A 32 -2.60 -6.92 -0.11
N GLY A 33 -1.48 -6.34 -0.51
CA GLY A 33 -1.27 -5.89 -1.86
C GLY A 33 0.20 -5.65 -2.14
N ARG A 34 0.52 -5.49 -3.42
CA ARG A 34 1.89 -5.25 -3.87
C ARG A 34 1.92 -4.18 -4.95
N ILE A 35 2.93 -3.33 -4.90
CA ILE A 35 3.26 -2.37 -5.94
C ILE A 35 4.58 -2.83 -6.56
N GLU A 36 4.57 -3.00 -7.88
CA GLU A 36 5.78 -3.33 -8.62
C GLU A 36 6.41 -2.08 -9.23
N GLY A 37 7.74 -2.03 -9.19
CA GLY A 37 8.53 -0.92 -9.69
C GLY A 37 8.70 0.21 -8.69
N THR A 38 9.72 1.02 -8.94
CA THR A 38 10.07 2.17 -8.10
C THR A 38 8.94 3.20 -8.08
N ILE A 39 8.56 3.65 -6.89
CA ILE A 39 7.50 4.65 -6.71
C ILE A 39 8.11 6.05 -6.88
N HIS A 40 7.84 6.67 -8.03
CA HIS A 40 8.26 8.03 -8.31
C HIS A 40 7.22 9.06 -7.85
N LEU A 41 7.68 10.06 -7.13
CA LEU A 41 6.90 11.21 -6.70
C LEU A 41 6.99 12.34 -7.72
N GLY A 42 5.84 12.97 -7.98
CA GLY A 42 5.73 14.22 -8.72
C GLY A 42 6.23 15.42 -7.92
N LYS A 43 6.26 16.60 -8.56
CA LYS A 43 6.77 17.86 -7.96
C LYS A 43 6.10 18.23 -6.63
N THR A 44 4.85 17.83 -6.44
CA THR A 44 4.05 18.12 -5.23
C THR A 44 4.08 16.99 -4.20
N GLY A 45 4.92 15.97 -4.39
CA GLY A 45 4.97 14.74 -3.58
C GLY A 45 3.87 13.72 -3.93
N SER A 46 3.11 13.93 -5.01
CA SER A 46 2.03 13.04 -5.44
C SER A 46 2.54 11.80 -6.16
N PHE A 47 1.83 10.68 -6.01
CA PHE A 47 2.03 9.46 -6.81
C PHE A 47 0.68 8.86 -7.23
N ASP A 48 0.69 8.17 -8.36
CA ASP A 48 -0.43 7.40 -8.91
C ASP A 48 0.20 6.17 -9.61
N VAL A 49 0.17 5.02 -8.94
CA VAL A 49 0.84 3.79 -9.39
C VAL A 49 -0.11 2.61 -9.39
N LYS A 50 0.16 1.63 -10.25
CA LYS A 50 -0.58 0.36 -10.29
C LYS A 50 -0.03 -0.59 -9.23
N GLY A 51 -0.89 -1.48 -8.75
CA GLY A 51 -0.50 -2.59 -7.90
C GLY A 51 -1.63 -3.62 -7.81
N THR A 52 -1.57 -4.47 -6.81
CA THR A 52 -2.60 -5.49 -6.52
C THR A 52 -3.29 -5.20 -5.20
N PHE A 53 -4.48 -5.76 -5.04
CA PHE A 53 -5.23 -5.79 -3.78
C PHE A 53 -5.91 -7.16 -3.67
N ALA A 54 -5.54 -7.93 -2.65
CA ALA A 54 -6.07 -9.24 -2.34
C ALA A 54 -6.71 -9.19 -0.95
N PRO A 55 -8.04 -9.32 -0.83
CA PRO A 55 -8.70 -9.52 0.45
C PRO A 55 -8.14 -10.77 1.15
N GLU A 56 -7.98 -10.71 2.46
CA GLU A 56 -7.70 -11.92 3.25
C GLU A 56 -9.00 -12.75 3.33
N HIS A 57 -8.87 -14.07 3.23
CA HIS A 57 -9.96 -15.02 3.45
C HIS A 57 -9.55 -16.05 4.51
N GLY A 58 -10.51 -16.44 5.35
CA GLY A 58 -10.30 -17.49 6.34
C GLY A 58 -10.21 -18.86 5.65
N GLY A 59 -9.11 -19.58 5.86
CA GLY A 59 -8.90 -20.92 5.31
C GLY A 59 -7.43 -21.18 5.00
N PRO A 60 -7.02 -22.44 4.75
CA PRO A 60 -5.69 -22.73 4.24
C PRO A 60 -5.53 -22.08 2.86
N ILE A 61 -4.60 -21.14 2.71
CA ILE A 61 -4.17 -20.70 1.39
C ILE A 61 -3.43 -21.86 0.72
N LEU A 62 -3.92 -22.35 -0.42
CA LEU A 62 -3.14 -23.28 -1.24
C LEU A 62 -1.86 -22.56 -1.72
N ARG A 63 -0.74 -23.27 -1.84
CA ARG A 63 0.53 -22.70 -2.34
C ARG A 63 0.39 -22.07 -3.74
N ASP A 64 -0.63 -22.50 -4.49
CA ASP A 64 -0.99 -22.04 -5.83
C ASP A 64 -2.35 -21.31 -5.86
N GLU A 65 -2.93 -20.99 -4.68
CA GLU A 65 -4.05 -20.04 -4.63
C GLU A 65 -3.46 -18.65 -4.83
N ASP A 66 -3.54 -18.16 -6.06
CA ASP A 66 -3.59 -16.72 -6.28
C ASP A 66 -4.85 -16.22 -5.55
N ALA A 67 -4.74 -15.95 -4.25
CA ALA A 67 -5.75 -15.22 -3.47
C ALA A 67 -6.17 -14.04 -4.33
N ALA A 68 -7.42 -14.05 -4.83
CA ALA A 68 -7.81 -13.33 -6.04
C ALA A 68 -7.28 -11.89 -6.03
N ALA A 69 -6.12 -11.68 -6.67
CA ALA A 69 -5.38 -10.44 -6.58
C ALA A 69 -5.96 -9.50 -7.63
N TYR A 70 -6.81 -8.58 -7.19
CA TYR A 70 -7.43 -7.63 -8.09
C TYR A 70 -6.45 -6.53 -8.44
N GLY A 71 -6.46 -6.10 -9.70
CA GLY A 71 -5.75 -4.90 -10.12
C GLY A 71 -6.24 -3.68 -9.33
N ALA A 72 -5.30 -2.95 -8.74
CA ALA A 72 -5.57 -1.79 -7.91
C ALA A 72 -4.69 -0.60 -8.30
N ARG A 73 -5.13 0.59 -7.90
CA ARG A 73 -4.44 1.85 -8.16
C ARG A 73 -4.20 2.61 -6.86
N TYR A 74 -2.93 2.82 -6.55
CA TYR A 74 -2.49 3.49 -5.34
C TYR A 74 -2.23 4.97 -5.65
N LYS A 75 -3.06 5.83 -5.06
CA LYS A 75 -2.96 7.28 -5.25
C LYS A 75 -2.67 7.94 -3.92
N GLY A 76 -1.63 8.75 -3.86
CA GLY A 76 -1.28 9.39 -2.61
C GLY A 76 -0.40 10.60 -2.78
N ARG A 77 -0.08 11.19 -1.63
CA ARG A 77 0.81 12.34 -1.51
C ARG A 77 1.68 12.18 -0.28
N VAL A 78 2.96 12.51 -0.45
CA VAL A 78 3.95 12.56 0.62
C VAL A 78 4.29 14.02 0.93
N ALA A 79 4.27 14.36 2.22
CA ALA A 79 4.71 15.65 2.75
C ALA A 79 5.62 15.38 3.95
N GLY A 80 6.93 15.58 3.75
CA GLY A 80 7.95 15.18 4.72
C GLY A 80 7.87 13.67 5.00
N ASP A 81 7.68 13.31 6.26
CA ASP A 81 7.55 11.92 6.71
C ASP A 81 6.10 11.44 6.84
N THR A 82 5.12 12.21 6.36
CA THR A 82 3.71 11.81 6.34
C THR A 82 3.27 11.48 4.92
N MET A 83 2.60 10.34 4.76
CA MET A 83 1.95 9.94 3.52
C MET A 83 0.45 9.80 3.74
N THR A 84 -0.32 10.39 2.83
CA THR A 84 -1.76 10.12 2.71
C THR A 84 -1.99 9.33 1.43
N VAL A 85 -2.60 8.16 1.52
CA VAL A 85 -2.80 7.26 0.38
C VAL A 85 -4.22 6.71 0.35
N THR A 86 -4.76 6.56 -0.86
CA THR A 86 -6.04 5.93 -1.16
C THR A 86 -5.79 4.83 -2.18
N VAL A 87 -6.45 3.70 -2.02
CA VAL A 87 -6.40 2.58 -2.96
C VAL A 87 -7.72 2.50 -3.70
N LEU A 88 -7.66 2.37 -5.02
CA LEU A 88 -8.82 2.19 -5.88
C LEU A 88 -8.77 0.78 -6.46
N GLN A 89 -9.79 -0.03 -6.17
CA GLN A 89 -9.98 -1.37 -6.71
C GLN A 89 -11.28 -1.33 -7.53
N GLY A 90 -11.17 -1.28 -8.86
CA GLY A 90 -12.32 -1.00 -9.72
C GLY A 90 -12.96 0.36 -9.36
N THR A 91 -14.22 0.33 -8.94
CA THR A 91 -14.97 1.50 -8.46
C THR A 91 -14.90 1.69 -6.93
N THR A 92 -14.35 0.71 -6.20
CA THR A 92 -14.25 0.74 -4.74
C THR A 92 -13.06 1.60 -4.30
N LYS A 93 -13.31 2.51 -3.36
CA LYS A 93 -12.29 3.38 -2.76
C LYS A 93 -11.99 2.93 -1.33
N ILE A 94 -10.72 2.67 -1.04
CA ILE A 94 -10.24 2.17 0.24
C ILE A 94 -9.31 3.23 0.86
N GLY A 95 -9.62 3.66 2.08
CA GLY A 95 -8.97 4.80 2.74
C GLY A 95 -9.74 6.13 2.56
N PRO A 96 -9.09 7.29 2.74
CA PRO A 96 -7.65 7.48 2.81
C PRO A 96 -7.02 7.00 4.12
N PHE A 97 -5.80 6.49 4.02
CA PHE A 97 -4.94 6.17 5.17
C PHE A 97 -3.89 7.25 5.32
N ARG A 98 -3.55 7.55 6.58
CA ARG A 98 -2.45 8.45 6.92
C ARG A 98 -1.39 7.67 7.68
N ILE A 99 -0.23 7.50 7.07
CA ILE A 99 0.89 6.72 7.60
C ILE A 99 2.13 7.60 7.70
N LYS A 100 3.06 7.22 8.58
CA LYS A 100 4.31 7.95 8.81
C LYS A 100 5.52 7.05 8.59
N ARG A 101 6.59 7.61 8.05
CA ARG A 101 7.87 6.92 7.90
C ARG A 101 8.38 6.45 9.27
N GLY A 102 8.80 5.19 9.37
CA GLY A 102 9.36 4.59 10.57
C GLY A 102 8.37 4.36 11.71
N ALA A 103 7.10 4.78 11.56
CA ALA A 103 6.08 4.54 12.57
C ALA A 103 5.66 3.07 12.58
N ARG A 104 5.35 2.55 13.77
CA ARG A 104 4.78 1.21 13.93
C ARG A 104 3.38 1.16 13.32
N PRO A 105 3.06 0.16 12.47
CA PRO A 105 1.71 -0.02 11.97
C PRO A 105 0.78 -0.52 13.08
N ILE A 106 -0.49 -0.11 13.02
CA ILE A 106 -1.56 -0.58 13.91
C ILE A 106 -2.60 -1.24 13.02
N LEU A 107 -2.47 -2.57 12.86
CA LEU A 107 -3.37 -3.39 12.06
C LEU A 107 -4.27 -4.23 12.99
N ARG A 108 -5.55 -4.31 12.66
CA ARG A 108 -6.52 -5.20 13.30
C ARG A 108 -6.92 -6.29 12.33
N LYS A 109 -6.26 -7.45 12.44
CA LYS A 109 -6.54 -8.60 11.57
C LYS A 109 -8.00 -9.05 11.65
N CYS A 110 -8.56 -9.38 10.49
CA CYS A 110 -9.90 -9.98 10.41
C CYS A 110 -9.95 -11.30 11.18
N ARG A 111 -11.13 -11.61 11.70
CA ARG A 111 -11.44 -12.89 12.35
C ARG A 111 -12.10 -13.84 11.37
#